data_AF-A0AB33IXJ5-F1
#
_entry.id   AF-A0AB33IXJ5-F1
#
_cell.length_a   1.000
_cell.length_b   1.000
_cell.length_c   1.000
_cell.angle_alpha   90.00
_cell.angle_beta   90.00
_cell.angle_gamma   90.00
#
_symmetry.space_group_name_H-M   'P 1'
#
loop_
_entity.id
_entity.type
_entity.pdbx_description
1 polymer ?
#
loop_
_entity_poly.entity_id
_entity_poly.type
_entity_poly.pdbx_seq_one_letter_code
_entity_poly.pdbx_strand_id
1 'polypeptide(L)'
;MTTLSRYILTAVLSLFWLSTYAQKKIANDNLLDYWIDRYLSVSFPLQSIKINSSFGVRKDPFTGKTKEHCGLDLEARYEKVLAMFDGYVVRVGDDPSSGNYIIMRHGDYTISYCHLSRILVKKDMRIYAGDLVGISGSTGRSTAPHLHITSRLRGRLVDPYKLLTYIRDIKLQCISSLHINEKNTLSPNEFFKKYAPAAMRQQQKYGIPSSVTLSQMALESRWGKSSLAQAGFNYFGIKANKNWLDSGLPYSVHDDDRPNEKFCTFASPEAGMEYHSRLLMSDRYRACRRHSPTDFHSWLVSIKAAGYATAKDYVQRCEHIIMKHKLYLYDVAADRL
;
A
#
# COMPACT_ATOMS: atom_id res chain seq x y z
N MET A 1 -31.26 43.51 33.04
CA MET A 1 -30.10 42.83 33.67
C MET A 1 -28.95 43.83 33.69
N THR A 2 -28.37 44.07 34.87
CA THR A 2 -27.30 45.07 35.11
C THR A 2 -26.04 44.72 34.31
N THR A 3 -25.27 45.73 33.93
CA THR A 3 -23.98 45.59 33.22
C THR A 3 -23.05 44.58 33.90
N LEU A 4 -23.05 44.53 35.24
CA LEU A 4 -22.29 43.57 36.03
C LEU A 4 -22.67 42.10 35.76
N SER A 5 -23.96 41.80 35.58
CA SER A 5 -24.45 40.45 35.27
C SER A 5 -24.01 39.99 33.88
N ARG A 6 -23.87 40.90 32.91
CA ARG A 6 -23.32 40.59 31.58
C ARG A 6 -21.84 40.24 31.64
N TYR A 7 -21.03 40.99 32.40
CA TYR A 7 -19.60 40.71 32.55
C TYR A 7 -19.31 39.37 33.23
N ILE A 8 -20.08 39.04 34.29
CA ILE A 8 -19.95 37.74 34.98
C ILE A 8 -20.34 36.59 34.03
N LEU A 9 -21.43 36.74 33.27
CA LEU A 9 -21.85 35.71 32.31
C LEU A 9 -20.81 35.50 31.20
N THR A 10 -20.23 36.58 30.67
CA THR A 10 -19.15 36.48 29.66
C THR A 10 -17.88 35.86 30.23
N ALA A 11 -17.51 36.18 31.47
CA ALA A 11 -16.34 35.59 32.12
C ALA A 11 -16.53 34.08 32.36
N VAL A 12 -17.69 33.65 32.85
CA VAL A 12 -18.02 32.23 33.07
C VAL A 12 -18.05 31.46 31.75
N LEU A 13 -18.65 32.01 30.69
CA LEU A 13 -18.64 31.41 29.35
C LEU A 13 -17.21 31.28 28.77
N SER A 14 -16.36 32.30 29.00
CA SER A 14 -14.96 32.28 28.54
C SER A 14 -14.11 31.23 29.28
N LEU A 15 -14.32 31.06 30.59
CA LEU A 15 -13.65 30.04 31.40
C LEU A 15 -14.08 28.62 31.01
N PHE A 16 -15.35 28.44 30.65
CA PHE A 16 -15.88 27.17 30.14
C PHE A 16 -15.33 26.84 28.73
N TRP A 17 -15.16 27.86 27.88
CA TRP A 17 -14.50 27.70 26.57
C TRP A 17 -13.01 27.33 26.70
N LEU A 18 -12.30 27.95 27.64
CA LEU A 18 -10.89 27.65 27.91
C LEU A 18 -10.70 26.23 28.47
N SER A 19 -11.58 25.78 29.38
CA SER A 19 -11.51 24.44 29.95
C SER A 19 -11.83 23.34 28.94
N THR A 20 -12.85 23.52 28.10
CA THR A 20 -13.20 22.61 27.00
C THR A 20 -12.11 22.56 25.93
N TYR A 21 -11.50 23.71 25.61
CA TYR A 21 -10.34 23.77 24.71
C TYR A 21 -9.13 23.01 25.28
N ALA A 22 -8.81 23.21 26.56
CA ALA A 22 -7.71 22.51 27.22
C ALA A 22 -7.94 20.98 27.28
N GLN A 23 -9.14 20.53 27.62
CA GLN A 23 -9.51 19.11 27.60
C GLN A 23 -9.42 18.51 26.19
N LYS A 24 -9.88 19.23 25.17
CA LYS A 24 -9.76 18.81 23.77
C LYS A 24 -8.31 18.72 23.31
N LYS A 25 -7.45 19.65 23.74
CA LYS A 25 -6.01 19.64 23.45
C LYS A 25 -5.31 18.45 24.09
N ILE A 26 -5.54 18.20 25.39
CA ILE A 26 -4.97 17.05 26.11
C ILE A 26 -5.43 15.72 25.49
N ALA A 27 -6.72 15.60 25.14
CA ALA A 27 -7.23 14.42 24.46
C ALA A 27 -6.59 14.22 23.07
N ASN A 28 -6.33 15.30 22.34
CA ASN A 28 -5.68 15.28 21.04
C ASN A 28 -4.19 14.90 21.14
N ASP A 29 -3.47 15.41 22.13
CA ASP A 29 -2.06 15.08 22.38
C ASP A 29 -1.92 13.60 22.77
N ASN A 30 -2.79 13.08 23.64
CA ASN A 30 -2.83 11.65 23.99
C ASN A 30 -3.13 10.75 22.79
N LEU A 31 -3.99 11.18 21.87
CA LEU A 31 -4.28 10.45 20.63
C LEU A 31 -3.10 10.48 19.67
N LEU A 32 -2.41 11.62 19.57
CA LEU A 32 -1.21 11.78 18.74
C LEU A 32 -0.10 10.82 19.21
N ASP A 33 0.20 10.83 20.50
CA ASP A 33 1.21 9.97 21.12
C ASP A 33 0.86 8.49 20.91
N TYR A 34 -0.40 8.11 21.12
CA TYR A 34 -0.87 6.74 20.85
C TYR A 34 -0.56 6.27 19.43
N TRP A 35 -0.83 7.10 18.41
CA TRP A 35 -0.59 6.73 17.02
C TRP A 35 0.88 6.78 16.63
N ILE A 36 1.67 7.68 17.21
CA ILE A 36 3.13 7.71 17.04
C ILE A 36 3.74 6.43 17.62
N ASP A 37 3.41 6.08 18.86
CA ASP A 37 3.90 4.87 19.51
C ASP A 37 3.51 3.62 18.74
N ARG A 38 2.26 3.56 18.26
CA ARG A 38 1.79 2.44 17.42
C ARG A 38 2.55 2.35 16.09
N TYR A 39 2.87 3.48 15.44
CA TYR A 39 3.68 3.51 14.22
C TYR A 39 5.11 3.02 14.45
N LEU A 40 5.69 3.40 15.59
CA LEU A 40 7.04 3.02 16.00
C LEU A 40 7.12 1.57 16.50
N SER A 41 6.04 1.00 17.02
CA SER A 41 5.98 -0.39 17.51
C SER A 41 6.12 -1.48 16.44
N VAL A 42 6.16 -1.10 15.16
CA VAL A 42 6.26 -2.01 14.01
C VAL A 42 7.29 -1.50 13.01
N SER A 43 8.06 -2.42 12.42
CA SER A 43 9.00 -2.10 11.33
C SER A 43 9.05 -3.23 10.32
N PHE A 44 9.32 -2.89 9.06
CA PHE A 44 9.72 -3.91 8.11
C PHE A 44 11.14 -4.40 8.44
N PRO A 45 11.47 -5.67 8.15
CA PRO A 45 12.78 -6.24 8.46
C PRO A 45 13.90 -5.73 7.53
N LEU A 46 13.54 -5.10 6.41
CA LEU A 46 14.43 -4.51 5.41
C LEU A 46 13.84 -3.18 4.94
N GLN A 47 14.67 -2.33 4.33
CA GLN A 47 14.23 -1.05 3.77
C GLN A 47 13.29 -1.22 2.57
N SER A 48 13.50 -2.26 1.77
CA SER A 48 12.64 -2.66 0.65
C SER A 48 12.24 -4.12 0.81
N ILE A 49 10.98 -4.43 0.54
CA ILE A 49 10.44 -5.79 0.68
C ILE A 49 10.15 -6.34 -0.71
N LYS A 50 10.99 -7.26 -1.16
CA LYS A 50 10.78 -8.06 -2.36
C LYS A 50 10.88 -9.53 -2.02
N ILE A 51 9.82 -10.28 -2.29
CA ILE A 51 9.74 -11.70 -1.95
C ILE A 51 10.41 -12.51 -3.08
N ASN A 52 11.49 -13.20 -2.75
CA ASN A 52 12.15 -14.17 -3.63
C ASN A 52 11.42 -15.52 -3.60
N SER A 53 10.97 -15.95 -2.41
CA SER A 53 10.25 -17.22 -2.27
C SER A 53 9.27 -17.21 -1.11
N SER A 54 8.05 -17.65 -1.39
CA SER A 54 6.95 -17.70 -0.42
C SER A 54 7.03 -18.90 0.52
N PHE A 55 6.28 -18.81 1.62
CA PHE A 55 6.00 -19.92 2.53
C PHE A 55 5.18 -21.02 1.86
N GLY A 56 5.36 -22.27 2.29
CA GLY A 56 4.59 -23.43 1.81
C GLY A 56 5.31 -24.26 0.75
N VAL A 57 4.56 -25.07 0.02
CA VAL A 57 5.11 -26.09 -0.88
C VAL A 57 5.81 -25.47 -2.10
N ARG A 58 7.12 -25.71 -2.26
CA ARG A 58 7.91 -25.29 -3.44
C ARG A 58 8.91 -26.37 -3.87
N LYS A 59 9.49 -26.24 -5.07
CA LYS A 59 10.66 -27.05 -5.45
C LYS A 59 11.88 -26.57 -4.66
N ASP A 60 12.53 -27.50 -3.98
CA ASP A 60 13.75 -27.24 -3.22
C ASP A 60 14.89 -26.85 -4.19
N PRO A 61 15.52 -25.68 -4.03
CA PRO A 61 16.49 -25.16 -5.00
C PRO A 61 17.80 -25.96 -5.06
N PHE A 62 18.05 -26.84 -4.09
CA PHE A 62 19.27 -27.66 -4.05
C PHE A 62 19.04 -29.09 -4.54
N THR A 63 17.83 -29.63 -4.36
CA THR A 63 17.51 -31.04 -4.68
C THR A 63 16.49 -31.21 -5.82
N GLY A 64 15.82 -30.13 -6.24
CA GLY A 64 14.80 -30.13 -7.28
C GLY A 64 13.47 -30.79 -6.90
N LYS A 65 13.38 -31.43 -5.73
CA LYS A 65 12.19 -32.11 -5.20
C LYS A 65 11.24 -31.13 -4.54
N THR A 66 9.95 -31.42 -4.57
CA THR A 66 8.94 -30.66 -3.84
C THR A 66 9.18 -30.78 -2.33
N LYS A 67 9.33 -29.64 -1.65
CA LYS A 67 9.55 -29.53 -0.21
C LYS A 67 8.76 -28.36 0.36
N GLU A 68 8.30 -28.52 1.59
CA GLU A 68 7.66 -27.44 2.32
C GLU A 68 8.70 -26.40 2.77
N HIS A 69 8.50 -25.16 2.35
CA HIS A 69 9.31 -24.03 2.77
C HIS A 69 8.73 -23.43 4.05
N CYS A 70 9.43 -23.66 5.15
CA CYS A 70 8.97 -23.27 6.49
C CYS A 70 9.17 -21.77 6.81
N GLY A 71 9.37 -20.91 5.80
CA GLY A 71 9.65 -19.50 5.98
C GLY A 71 9.41 -18.67 4.72
N LEU A 72 9.92 -17.45 4.73
CA LEU A 72 9.77 -16.45 3.67
C LEU A 72 11.16 -15.92 3.30
N ASP A 73 11.51 -16.00 2.01
CA ASP A 73 12.78 -15.49 1.49
C ASP A 73 12.57 -14.10 0.91
N LEU A 74 13.28 -13.11 1.46
CA LEU A 74 13.29 -11.73 1.00
C LEU A 74 14.60 -11.41 0.29
N GLU A 75 14.53 -10.71 -0.84
CA GLU A 75 15.71 -10.20 -1.52
C GLU A 75 16.45 -9.22 -0.59
N ALA A 76 17.72 -9.53 -0.32
CA ALA A 76 18.59 -8.68 0.49
C ALA A 76 20.05 -9.02 0.19
N ARG A 77 20.91 -8.02 -0.01
CA ARG A 77 22.34 -8.27 -0.28
C ARG A 77 23.23 -7.52 0.70
N TYR A 78 23.56 -8.18 1.81
CA TYR A 78 24.38 -7.58 2.88
C TYR A 78 23.79 -6.27 3.43
N GLU A 79 22.47 -6.25 3.54
CA GLU A 79 21.69 -5.11 3.99
C GLU A 79 21.43 -5.17 5.50
N LYS A 80 21.12 -4.02 6.08
CA LYS A 80 20.69 -3.90 7.47
C LYS A 80 19.38 -4.65 7.68
N VAL A 81 19.38 -5.57 8.65
CA VAL A 81 18.18 -6.31 9.08
C VAL A 81 17.65 -5.67 10.35
N LEU A 82 16.37 -5.29 10.33
CA LEU A 82 15.71 -4.61 11.44
C LEU A 82 14.75 -5.54 12.18
N ALA A 83 14.56 -5.30 13.47
CA ALA A 83 13.54 -5.96 14.26
C ALA A 83 12.14 -5.58 13.78
N MET A 84 11.30 -6.57 13.51
CA MET A 84 9.93 -6.32 13.04
C MET A 84 9.01 -5.76 14.12
N PHE A 85 9.24 -6.15 15.38
CA PHE A 85 8.40 -5.83 16.53
C PHE A 85 9.24 -5.70 17.80
N ASP A 86 8.69 -5.02 18.80
CA ASP A 86 9.26 -4.97 20.14
C ASP A 86 9.37 -6.35 20.76
N GLY A 87 10.41 -6.60 21.53
CA GLY A 87 10.57 -7.90 22.16
C GLY A 87 11.93 -8.11 22.75
N TYR A 88 12.35 -9.38 22.76
CA TYR A 88 13.65 -9.77 23.27
C TYR A 88 14.25 -10.91 22.45
N VAL A 89 15.58 -10.95 22.45
CA VAL A 89 16.34 -11.99 21.78
C VAL A 89 16.29 -13.27 22.61
N VAL A 90 15.63 -14.31 22.12
CA VAL A 90 15.55 -15.62 22.77
C VAL A 90 16.82 -16.42 22.51
N ARG A 91 17.36 -16.32 21.29
CA ARG A 91 18.51 -17.10 20.87
C ARG A 91 19.28 -16.39 19.78
N VAL A 92 20.60 -16.48 19.86
CA VAL A 92 21.53 -16.24 18.76
C VAL A 92 22.32 -17.53 18.56
N GLY A 93 22.70 -17.84 17.34
CA GLY A 93 23.53 -19.00 17.07
C GLY A 93 23.80 -19.16 15.58
N ASP A 94 24.45 -20.27 15.27
CA ASP A 94 24.73 -20.70 13.92
C ASP A 94 24.42 -22.19 13.78
N ASP A 95 23.96 -22.59 12.60
CA ASP A 95 23.83 -24.00 12.23
C ASP A 95 23.99 -24.19 10.70
N PRO A 96 24.31 -25.41 10.22
CA PRO A 96 24.55 -25.64 8.80
C PRO A 96 23.37 -25.30 7.87
N SER A 97 22.13 -25.34 8.38
CA SER A 97 20.94 -25.03 7.61
C SER A 97 20.66 -23.53 7.63
N SER A 98 20.46 -22.94 8.80
CA SER A 98 20.04 -21.55 8.97
C SER A 98 21.17 -20.54 8.79
N GLY A 99 22.43 -20.99 8.84
CA GLY A 99 23.59 -20.11 8.94
C GLY A 99 23.57 -19.36 10.26
N ASN A 100 24.09 -18.13 10.30
CA ASN A 100 23.91 -17.29 11.48
C ASN A 100 22.45 -16.87 11.58
N TYR A 101 21.86 -17.05 12.76
CA TYR A 101 20.46 -16.72 13.00
C TYR A 101 20.23 -16.04 14.35
N ILE A 102 19.12 -15.30 14.38
CA ILE A 102 18.57 -14.66 15.57
C ILE A 102 17.12 -15.12 15.71
N ILE A 103 16.71 -15.52 16.91
CA ILE A 103 15.31 -15.77 17.26
C ILE A 103 14.87 -14.70 18.25
N MET A 104 13.88 -13.92 17.86
CA MET A 104 13.24 -12.91 18.68
C MET A 104 11.87 -13.39 19.17
N ARG A 105 11.45 -12.94 20.35
CA ARG A 105 10.11 -13.18 20.90
C ARG A 105 9.35 -11.87 21.08
N HIS A 106 8.13 -11.86 20.57
CA HIS A 106 7.17 -10.76 20.65
C HIS A 106 5.81 -11.34 21.08
N GLY A 107 5.43 -11.14 22.34
CA GLY A 107 4.25 -11.80 22.92
C GLY A 107 4.29 -13.32 22.71
N ASP A 108 3.24 -13.86 22.11
CA ASP A 108 3.10 -15.28 21.78
C ASP A 108 3.86 -15.71 20.50
N TYR A 109 4.48 -14.75 19.79
CA TYR A 109 5.24 -15.02 18.57
C TYR A 109 6.74 -15.23 18.85
N THR A 110 7.35 -16.13 18.07
CA THR A 110 8.78 -16.13 17.81
C THR A 110 9.08 -15.93 16.34
N ILE A 111 10.07 -15.10 16.03
CA ILE A 111 10.46 -14.74 14.67
C ILE A 111 11.96 -15.02 14.53
N SER A 112 12.34 -15.78 13.51
CA SER A 112 13.75 -16.04 13.20
C SER A 112 14.21 -15.22 12.00
N TYR A 113 15.42 -14.68 12.08
CA TYR A 113 16.15 -14.06 10.97
C TYR A 113 17.36 -14.94 10.68
N CYS A 114 17.46 -15.49 9.47
CA CYS A 114 18.48 -16.49 9.10
C CYS A 114 19.35 -15.99 7.93
N HIS A 115 20.40 -16.76 7.65
CA HIS A 115 21.42 -16.51 6.63
C HIS A 115 22.20 -15.20 6.83
N LEU A 116 22.30 -14.71 8.07
CA LEU A 116 22.92 -13.43 8.37
C LEU A 116 24.44 -13.49 8.15
N SER A 117 25.02 -12.45 7.55
CA SER A 117 26.48 -12.31 7.51
C SER A 117 27.04 -11.90 8.87
N ARG A 118 26.29 -11.10 9.64
CA ARG A 118 26.67 -10.62 10.97
C ARG A 118 25.46 -10.54 11.89
N ILE A 119 25.63 -10.98 13.13
CA ILE A 119 24.68 -10.77 14.24
C ILE A 119 25.15 -9.56 15.04
N LEU A 120 24.25 -8.63 15.33
CA LEU A 120 24.55 -7.38 16.04
C LEU A 120 23.91 -7.30 17.43
N VAL A 121 23.28 -8.39 17.88
CA VAL A 121 22.54 -8.50 19.13
C VAL A 121 22.98 -9.71 19.94
N LYS A 122 22.61 -9.75 21.22
CA LYS A 122 22.94 -10.85 22.13
C LYS A 122 21.67 -11.42 22.75
N LYS A 123 21.76 -12.67 23.22
CA LYS A 123 20.68 -13.33 23.97
C LYS A 123 20.22 -12.44 25.14
N ASP A 124 18.91 -12.47 25.41
CA ASP A 124 18.20 -11.76 26.48
C ASP A 124 18.19 -10.22 26.32
N MET A 125 18.74 -9.69 25.22
CA MET A 125 18.67 -8.27 24.91
C MET A 125 17.24 -7.86 24.55
N ARG A 126 16.76 -6.76 25.15
CA ARG A 126 15.52 -6.09 24.76
C ARG A 126 15.74 -5.33 23.46
N ILE A 127 14.79 -5.42 22.55
CA ILE A 127 14.83 -4.84 21.20
C ILE A 127 13.51 -4.14 20.93
N TYR A 128 13.56 -2.96 20.33
CA TYR A 128 12.40 -2.25 19.82
C TYR A 128 12.28 -2.44 18.30
N ALA A 129 11.07 -2.34 17.78
CA ALA A 129 10.85 -2.41 16.34
C ALA A 129 11.68 -1.33 15.62
N GLY A 130 12.32 -1.71 14.52
CA GLY A 130 13.22 -0.84 13.76
C GLY A 130 14.68 -0.86 14.23
N ASP A 131 14.99 -1.47 15.38
CA ASP A 131 16.37 -1.64 15.82
C ASP A 131 17.15 -2.56 14.87
N LEU A 132 18.42 -2.23 14.66
CA LEU A 132 19.32 -3.02 13.83
C LEU A 132 19.72 -4.32 14.55
N VAL A 133 19.30 -5.47 14.03
CA VAL A 133 19.56 -6.78 14.65
C VAL A 133 20.71 -7.55 14.01
N GLY A 134 20.97 -7.30 12.72
CA GLY A 134 21.99 -8.01 11.97
C GLY A 134 22.21 -7.44 10.58
N ILE A 135 23.07 -8.10 9.83
CA ILE A 135 23.29 -7.83 8.40
C ILE A 135 22.92 -9.10 7.63
N SER A 136 22.12 -8.97 6.57
CA SER A 136 21.76 -10.11 5.72
C SER A 136 23.00 -10.70 5.04
N GLY A 137 22.88 -11.89 4.45
CA GLY A 137 24.03 -12.58 3.90
C GLY A 137 23.65 -13.88 3.23
N SER A 138 24.61 -14.80 3.16
CA SER A 138 24.44 -16.09 2.50
C SER A 138 25.08 -17.24 3.31
N THR A 139 25.04 -17.15 4.65
CA THR A 139 25.62 -18.20 5.52
C THR A 139 24.70 -19.41 5.62
N GLY A 140 25.25 -20.58 5.94
CA GLY A 140 24.48 -21.83 6.05
C GLY A 140 24.05 -22.33 4.68
N ARG A 141 22.84 -22.90 4.60
CA ARG A 141 22.31 -23.48 3.37
C ARG A 141 21.62 -22.42 2.52
N SER A 142 22.41 -21.66 1.76
CA SER A 142 21.96 -20.56 0.91
C SER A 142 22.60 -20.64 -0.48
N THR A 143 21.86 -20.32 -1.54
CA THR A 143 22.38 -20.27 -2.93
C THR A 143 22.83 -18.88 -3.34
N ALA A 144 22.31 -17.84 -2.69
CA ALA A 144 22.63 -16.43 -2.93
C ALA A 144 22.25 -15.58 -1.72
N PRO A 145 22.82 -14.38 -1.54
CA PRO A 145 22.45 -13.50 -0.43
C PRO A 145 20.94 -13.17 -0.41
N HIS A 146 20.32 -13.39 0.74
CA HIS A 146 18.91 -13.07 1.01
C HIS A 146 18.65 -13.04 2.53
N LEU A 147 17.48 -12.56 2.94
CA LEU A 147 17.00 -12.70 4.32
C LEU A 147 15.90 -13.75 4.37
N HIS A 148 16.12 -14.84 5.11
CA HIS A 148 15.10 -15.83 5.38
C HIS A 148 14.45 -15.58 6.74
N ILE A 149 13.12 -15.52 6.76
CA ILE A 149 12.33 -15.29 7.97
C ILE A 149 11.44 -16.49 8.24
N THR A 150 11.41 -16.96 9.48
CA THR A 150 10.34 -17.87 9.94
C THR A 150 9.57 -17.26 11.08
N SER A 151 8.32 -17.67 11.26
CA SER A 151 7.49 -17.20 12.37
C SER A 151 6.71 -18.34 13.01
N ARG A 152 6.57 -18.30 14.33
CA ARG A 152 5.76 -19.26 15.10
C ARG A 152 4.84 -18.52 16.04
N LEU A 153 3.58 -18.94 16.11
CA LEU A 153 2.61 -18.50 17.10
C LEU A 153 2.40 -19.63 18.10
N ARG A 154 2.71 -19.41 19.38
CA ARG A 154 2.61 -20.44 20.44
C ARG A 154 3.31 -21.75 20.05
N GLY A 155 4.49 -21.62 19.45
CA GLY A 155 5.32 -22.74 18.98
C GLY A 155 4.91 -23.35 17.63
N ARG A 156 3.73 -23.02 17.08
CA ARG A 156 3.28 -23.52 15.77
C ARG A 156 3.78 -22.64 14.64
N LEU A 157 4.35 -23.25 13.62
CA LEU A 157 4.81 -22.55 12.42
C LEU A 157 3.65 -21.85 11.71
N VAL A 158 3.84 -20.58 11.37
CA VAL A 158 2.86 -19.77 10.64
C VAL A 158 3.56 -18.96 9.55
N ASP A 159 2.80 -18.64 8.50
CA ASP A 159 3.29 -17.87 7.36
C ASP A 159 3.76 -16.46 7.79
N PRO A 160 5.05 -16.13 7.64
CA PRO A 160 5.60 -14.81 7.97
C PRO A 160 5.01 -13.67 7.13
N TYR A 161 4.41 -13.95 5.96
CA TYR A 161 3.77 -12.93 5.14
C TYR A 161 2.67 -12.18 5.91
N LYS A 162 1.97 -12.87 6.82
CA LYS A 162 0.94 -12.26 7.69
C LYS A 162 1.51 -11.17 8.60
N LEU A 163 2.77 -11.30 9.01
CA LEU A 163 3.44 -10.28 9.82
C LEU A 163 3.78 -9.05 8.97
N LEU A 164 4.21 -9.24 7.72
CA LEU A 164 4.47 -8.13 6.79
C LEU A 164 3.19 -7.36 6.46
N THR A 165 2.07 -8.06 6.22
CA THR A 165 0.78 -7.40 6.00
C THR A 165 0.32 -6.67 7.25
N TYR A 166 0.48 -7.26 8.43
CA TYR A 166 0.16 -6.59 9.69
C TYR A 166 0.96 -5.28 9.88
N ILE A 167 2.27 -5.31 9.67
CA ILE A 167 3.12 -4.10 9.74
C ILE A 167 2.63 -3.03 8.76
N ARG A 168 2.37 -3.41 7.51
CA ARG A 168 1.86 -2.50 6.47
C ARG A 168 0.56 -1.83 6.93
N ASP A 169 -0.40 -2.63 7.38
CA ASP A 169 -1.74 -2.16 7.70
C ASP A 169 -1.72 -1.25 8.94
N ILE A 170 -0.90 -1.57 9.95
CA ILE A 170 -0.65 -0.70 11.11
C ILE A 170 -0.02 0.63 10.67
N LYS A 171 1.05 0.60 9.86
CA LYS A 171 1.69 1.83 9.40
C LYS A 171 0.74 2.71 8.58
N LEU A 172 -0.07 2.13 7.70
CA LEU A 172 -1.10 2.84 6.93
C LEU A 172 -2.17 3.44 7.84
N GLN A 173 -2.65 2.67 8.82
CA GLN A 173 -3.62 3.14 9.80
C GLN A 173 -3.07 4.33 10.59
N CYS A 174 -1.83 4.27 11.08
CA CYS A 174 -1.21 5.34 11.84
C CYS A 174 -0.97 6.59 10.97
N ILE A 175 -0.47 6.43 9.75
CA ILE A 175 -0.30 7.56 8.81
C ILE A 175 -1.64 8.25 8.53
N SER A 176 -2.71 7.47 8.38
CA SER A 176 -4.06 7.99 8.21
C SER A 176 -4.54 8.74 9.46
N SER A 177 -4.40 8.14 10.65
CA SER A 177 -4.91 8.72 11.91
C SER A 177 -4.10 9.91 12.43
N LEU A 178 -2.80 9.95 12.14
CA LEU A 178 -1.92 11.08 12.48
C LEU A 178 -2.11 12.26 11.53
N HIS A 179 -2.94 12.10 10.49
CA HIS A 179 -3.11 13.11 9.45
C HIS A 179 -1.76 13.56 8.84
N ILE A 180 -0.72 12.71 8.91
CA ILE A 180 0.58 12.92 8.24
C ILE A 180 0.34 13.08 6.73
N ASN A 181 -0.75 12.49 6.23
CA ASN A 181 -1.27 12.69 4.89
C ASN A 181 -2.42 13.71 4.76
N GLU A 182 -3.01 14.34 5.78
CA GLU A 182 -4.02 15.40 5.50
C GLU A 182 -3.41 16.70 5.02
N LYS A 183 -2.11 16.93 5.27
CA LYS A 183 -1.38 17.94 4.49
C LYS A 183 -1.19 17.53 3.01
N ASN A 184 -1.56 16.30 2.62
CA ASN A 184 -1.37 15.73 1.27
C ASN A 184 -2.59 14.97 0.70
N THR A 185 -3.75 14.98 1.35
CA THR A 185 -4.95 14.29 0.87
C THR A 185 -5.73 15.30 0.07
N LEU A 186 -5.53 15.25 -1.25
CA LEU A 186 -6.21 16.15 -2.17
C LEU A 186 -7.72 16.03 -1.95
N SER A 187 -8.39 17.16 -1.74
CA SER A 187 -9.83 17.24 -1.91
C SER A 187 -10.19 16.72 -3.32
N PRO A 188 -11.43 16.26 -3.57
CA PRO A 188 -11.84 15.84 -4.92
C PRO A 188 -11.45 16.83 -6.02
N ASN A 189 -11.57 18.14 -5.76
CA ASN A 189 -11.20 19.17 -6.73
C ASN A 189 -9.69 19.26 -6.94
N GLU A 190 -8.88 19.18 -5.89
CA GLU A 190 -7.42 19.18 -6.01
C GLU A 190 -6.91 17.90 -6.68
N PHE A 191 -7.58 16.77 -6.44
CA PHE A 191 -7.28 15.49 -7.07
C PHE A 191 -7.43 15.61 -8.58
N PHE A 192 -8.57 16.14 -9.03
CA PHE A 192 -8.80 16.36 -10.45
C PHE A 192 -7.89 17.43 -11.03
N LYS A 193 -7.67 18.55 -10.33
CA LYS A 193 -6.75 19.59 -10.80
C LYS A 193 -5.33 19.05 -11.00
N LYS A 194 -4.87 18.16 -10.13
CA LYS A 194 -3.55 17.52 -10.23
C LYS A 194 -3.44 16.63 -11.47
N TYR A 195 -4.43 15.76 -11.69
CA TYR A 195 -4.33 14.72 -12.73
C TYR A 195 -4.95 15.11 -14.08
N ALA A 196 -5.76 16.16 -14.14
CA ALA A 196 -6.40 16.63 -15.37
C ALA A 196 -5.41 16.91 -16.51
N PRO A 197 -4.27 17.59 -16.30
CA PRO A 197 -3.31 17.81 -17.40
C PRO A 197 -2.80 16.51 -18.03
N ALA A 198 -2.60 15.45 -17.23
CA ALA A 198 -2.20 14.15 -17.74
C ALA A 198 -3.36 13.47 -18.50
N ALA A 199 -4.57 13.50 -17.94
CA ALA A 199 -5.76 12.93 -18.59
C ALA A 199 -6.07 13.61 -19.94
N MET A 200 -5.95 14.94 -20.01
CA MET A 200 -6.12 15.71 -21.24
C MET A 200 -5.09 15.35 -22.31
N ARG A 201 -3.83 15.09 -21.92
CA ARG A 201 -2.82 14.55 -22.86
C ARG A 201 -3.18 13.15 -23.35
N GLN A 202 -3.76 12.31 -22.51
CA GLN A 202 -4.22 10.98 -22.92
C GLN A 202 -5.41 11.07 -23.87
N GLN A 203 -6.33 12.03 -23.66
CA GLN A 203 -7.41 12.31 -24.60
C GLN A 203 -6.88 12.74 -25.96
N GLN A 204 -5.94 13.68 -25.98
CA GLN A 204 -5.29 14.13 -27.22
C GLN A 204 -4.58 12.99 -27.95
N LYS A 205 -3.90 12.12 -27.20
CA LYS A 205 -3.12 11.01 -27.77
C LYS A 205 -3.97 9.82 -28.23
N TYR A 206 -5.05 9.50 -27.51
CA TYR A 206 -5.79 8.25 -27.67
C TYR A 206 -7.29 8.41 -27.94
N GLY A 207 -7.82 9.63 -27.88
CA GLY A 207 -9.25 9.93 -28.03
C GLY A 207 -10.12 9.54 -26.82
N ILE A 208 -9.51 9.09 -25.71
CA ILE A 208 -10.22 8.68 -24.49
C ILE A 208 -10.65 9.95 -23.73
N PRO A 209 -11.95 10.17 -23.44
CA PRO A 209 -12.37 11.36 -22.71
C PRO A 209 -11.61 11.51 -21.38
N SER A 210 -11.13 12.72 -21.11
CA SER A 210 -10.42 13.09 -19.89
C SER A 210 -11.28 12.79 -18.66
N SER A 211 -12.57 13.06 -18.74
CA SER A 211 -13.58 12.82 -17.71
C SER A 211 -13.72 11.34 -17.38
N VAL A 212 -13.69 10.46 -18.38
CA VAL A 212 -13.69 9.00 -18.18
C VAL A 212 -12.46 8.59 -17.41
N THR A 213 -11.28 8.97 -17.89
CA THR A 213 -9.99 8.66 -17.24
C THR A 213 -9.98 9.13 -15.78
N LEU A 214 -10.34 10.39 -15.54
CA LEU A 214 -10.35 10.99 -14.19
C LEU A 214 -11.39 10.34 -13.27
N SER A 215 -12.60 10.04 -13.77
CA SER A 215 -13.65 9.40 -12.97
C SER A 215 -13.29 7.97 -12.57
N GLN A 216 -12.71 7.18 -13.48
CA GLN A 216 -12.23 5.84 -13.18
C GLN A 216 -11.06 5.92 -12.19
N MET A 217 -10.11 6.82 -12.44
CA MET A 217 -8.98 7.05 -11.53
C MET A 217 -9.47 7.38 -10.10
N ALA A 218 -10.48 8.23 -9.94
CA ALA A 218 -11.05 8.56 -8.63
C ALA A 218 -11.81 7.39 -8.01
N LEU A 219 -12.63 6.69 -8.81
CA LEU A 219 -13.49 5.60 -8.34
C LEU A 219 -12.67 4.39 -7.85
N GLU A 220 -11.76 3.91 -8.70
CA GLU A 220 -10.99 2.68 -8.46
C GLU A 220 -9.95 2.87 -7.34
N SER A 221 -9.38 4.06 -7.22
CA SER A 221 -8.38 4.38 -6.21
C SER A 221 -8.95 4.88 -4.89
N ARG A 222 -10.28 5.03 -4.77
CA ARG A 222 -10.92 5.75 -3.65
C ARG A 222 -10.29 7.14 -3.44
N TRP A 223 -10.20 7.94 -4.50
CA TRP A 223 -9.57 9.28 -4.48
C TRP A 223 -8.06 9.24 -4.14
N GLY A 224 -7.37 8.20 -4.58
CA GLY A 224 -5.94 7.96 -4.30
C GLY A 224 -5.66 7.38 -2.91
N LYS A 225 -6.69 6.99 -2.16
CA LYS A 225 -6.56 6.48 -0.79
C LYS A 225 -6.41 4.96 -0.72
N SER A 226 -6.62 4.22 -1.81
CA SER A 226 -6.46 2.78 -1.81
C SER A 226 -4.99 2.39 -1.63
N SER A 227 -4.73 1.28 -0.93
CA SER A 227 -3.37 0.76 -0.73
C SER A 227 -2.69 0.45 -2.06
N LEU A 228 -3.44 0.01 -3.06
CA LEU A 228 -2.94 -0.24 -4.42
C LEU A 228 -2.47 1.06 -5.12
N ALA A 229 -3.21 2.16 -4.95
CA ALA A 229 -2.84 3.46 -5.49
C ALA A 229 -1.65 4.10 -4.76
N GLN A 230 -1.59 3.96 -3.43
CA GLN A 230 -0.52 4.55 -2.61
C GLN A 230 0.80 3.80 -2.72
N ALA A 231 0.76 2.46 -2.73
CA ALA A 231 1.97 1.64 -2.75
C ALA A 231 2.44 1.32 -4.18
N GLY A 232 1.51 1.11 -5.11
CA GLY A 232 1.81 0.64 -6.46
C GLY A 232 1.56 1.66 -7.57
N PHE A 233 1.14 2.89 -7.23
CA PHE A 233 0.65 3.88 -8.19
C PHE A 233 -0.38 3.35 -9.19
N ASN A 234 -1.12 2.31 -8.81
CA ASN A 234 -2.12 1.68 -9.63
C ASN A 234 -3.50 2.20 -9.23
N TYR A 235 -3.82 3.37 -9.77
CA TYR A 235 -5.07 4.10 -9.49
C TYR A 235 -6.29 3.51 -10.21
N PHE A 236 -6.10 2.52 -11.08
CA PHE A 236 -7.12 1.99 -11.98
C PHE A 236 -7.49 0.54 -11.68
N GLY A 237 -6.87 -0.10 -10.68
CA GLY A 237 -7.15 -1.50 -10.34
C GLY A 237 -6.65 -2.50 -11.39
N ILE A 238 -5.58 -2.17 -12.13
CA ILE A 238 -5.15 -2.97 -13.29
C ILE A 238 -4.49 -4.25 -12.83
N LYS A 239 -5.07 -5.40 -13.21
CA LYS A 239 -4.55 -6.74 -12.94
C LYS A 239 -3.33 -7.02 -13.84
N ALA A 240 -2.31 -7.67 -13.26
CA ALA A 240 -1.10 -8.09 -13.97
C ALA A 240 -1.41 -9.28 -14.88
N ASN A 241 -1.45 -9.04 -16.18
CA ASN A 241 -1.68 -10.09 -17.17
C ASN A 241 -0.42 -10.95 -17.40
N LYS A 242 -0.55 -12.03 -18.16
CA LYS A 242 0.56 -12.94 -18.45
C LYS A 242 1.78 -12.23 -19.02
N ASN A 243 1.61 -11.35 -20.00
CA ASN A 243 2.74 -10.62 -20.61
C ASN A 243 3.47 -9.72 -19.61
N TRP A 244 2.74 -9.08 -18.69
CA TRP A 244 3.33 -8.29 -17.61
C TRP A 244 4.21 -9.15 -16.70
N LEU A 245 3.71 -10.32 -16.31
CA LEU A 245 4.42 -11.27 -15.45
C LEU A 245 5.64 -11.88 -16.15
N ASP A 246 5.48 -12.30 -17.41
CA ASP A 246 6.55 -12.89 -18.21
C ASP A 246 7.68 -11.88 -18.49
N SER A 247 7.36 -10.59 -18.53
CA SER A 247 8.34 -9.50 -18.65
C SER A 247 9.05 -9.15 -17.34
N GLY A 248 8.71 -9.82 -16.23
CA GLY A 248 9.31 -9.55 -14.92
C GLY A 248 8.95 -8.19 -14.32
N LEU A 249 7.85 -7.56 -14.77
CA LEU A 249 7.44 -6.24 -14.29
C LEU A 249 6.84 -6.30 -12.88
N PRO A 250 7.01 -5.26 -12.06
CA PRO A 250 6.61 -5.29 -10.65
C PRO A 250 5.09 -5.40 -10.49
N TYR A 251 4.67 -6.15 -9.47
CA TYR A 251 3.28 -6.36 -9.12
C TYR A 251 3.11 -6.54 -7.60
N SER A 252 1.89 -6.30 -7.10
CA SER A 252 1.49 -6.61 -5.73
C SER A 252 0.37 -7.66 -5.72
N VAL A 253 0.26 -8.42 -4.64
CA VAL A 253 -0.78 -9.44 -4.46
C VAL A 253 -1.85 -8.90 -3.52
N HIS A 254 -3.09 -8.95 -3.96
CA HIS A 254 -4.25 -8.52 -3.20
C HIS A 254 -5.40 -9.51 -3.39
N ASP A 255 -6.22 -9.67 -2.35
CA ASP A 255 -7.47 -10.41 -2.47
C ASP A 255 -8.54 -9.46 -3.03
N ASP A 256 -9.16 -9.84 -4.14
CA ASP A 256 -10.23 -9.09 -4.82
C ASP A 256 -11.39 -10.05 -5.17
N ASP A 257 -11.66 -10.31 -6.45
CA ASP A 257 -12.68 -11.30 -6.85
C ASP A 257 -12.21 -12.74 -6.53
N ARG A 258 -10.89 -12.95 -6.51
CA ARG A 258 -10.24 -14.21 -6.18
C ARG A 258 -9.12 -13.97 -5.17
N PRO A 259 -8.79 -14.97 -4.33
CA PRO A 259 -7.63 -14.87 -3.46
C PRO A 259 -6.35 -14.78 -4.28
N ASN A 260 -5.40 -13.97 -3.81
CA ASN A 260 -4.06 -13.79 -4.40
C ASN A 260 -4.04 -13.26 -5.84
N GLU A 261 -4.93 -12.33 -6.19
CA GLU A 261 -4.85 -11.66 -7.50
C GLU A 261 -3.65 -10.72 -7.57
N LYS A 262 -3.00 -10.71 -8.73
CA LYS A 262 -1.80 -9.90 -8.98
C LYS A 262 -2.20 -8.61 -9.68
N PHE A 263 -1.75 -7.48 -9.17
CA PHE A 263 -2.02 -6.15 -9.72
C PHE A 263 -0.72 -5.47 -10.13
N CYS A 264 -0.73 -4.78 -11.27
CA CYS A 264 0.43 -4.04 -11.76
C CYS A 264 0.92 -3.01 -10.73
N THR A 265 2.22 -2.81 -10.65
CA THR A 265 2.85 -1.68 -9.97
C THR A 265 3.51 -0.76 -11.00
N PHE A 266 3.25 0.54 -10.91
CA PHE A 266 3.76 1.53 -11.85
C PHE A 266 4.81 2.42 -11.20
N ALA A 267 5.58 3.14 -12.03
CA ALA A 267 6.60 4.09 -11.55
C ALA A 267 5.99 5.43 -11.07
N SER A 268 4.82 5.81 -11.58
CA SER A 268 4.07 7.00 -11.19
C SER A 268 2.59 6.88 -11.57
N PRO A 269 1.71 7.76 -11.06
CA PRO A 269 0.30 7.81 -11.48
C PRO A 269 0.14 7.99 -13.00
N GLU A 270 0.99 8.80 -13.63
CA GLU A 270 0.99 9.05 -15.07
C GLU A 270 1.42 7.81 -15.87
N ALA A 271 2.39 7.03 -15.37
CA ALA A 271 2.76 5.75 -15.98
C ALA A 271 1.60 4.74 -15.91
N GLY A 272 0.87 4.71 -14.79
CA GLY A 272 -0.36 3.93 -14.67
C GLY A 272 -1.46 4.39 -15.64
N MET A 273 -1.59 5.70 -15.82
CA MET A 273 -2.55 6.31 -16.74
C MET A 273 -2.22 6.03 -18.22
N GLU A 274 -0.95 6.07 -18.60
CA GLU A 274 -0.49 5.68 -19.93
C GLU A 274 -0.79 4.18 -20.20
N TYR A 275 -0.51 3.31 -19.23
CA TYR A 275 -0.82 1.88 -19.37
C TYR A 275 -2.33 1.63 -19.44
N HIS A 276 -3.12 2.30 -18.61
CA HIS A 276 -4.58 2.28 -18.66
C HIS A 276 -5.09 2.67 -20.06
N SER A 277 -4.56 3.76 -20.63
CA SER A 277 -4.97 4.22 -21.95
C SER A 277 -4.60 3.21 -23.03
N ARG A 278 -3.38 2.66 -23.01
CA ARG A 278 -2.99 1.57 -23.91
C ARG A 278 -3.88 0.32 -23.78
N LEU A 279 -4.30 -0.02 -22.56
CA LEU A 279 -5.25 -1.11 -22.34
C LEU A 279 -6.57 -0.83 -23.06
N LEU A 280 -7.13 0.38 -22.90
CA LEU A 280 -8.36 0.81 -23.59
C LEU A 280 -8.20 0.93 -25.11
N MET A 281 -6.97 0.98 -25.62
CA MET A 281 -6.68 0.94 -27.06
C MET A 281 -6.51 -0.48 -27.63
N SER A 282 -6.52 -1.52 -26.80
CA SER A 282 -6.46 -2.91 -27.27
C SER A 282 -7.75 -3.33 -28.01
N ASP A 283 -7.70 -4.47 -28.72
CA ASP A 283 -8.85 -5.00 -29.49
C ASP A 283 -10.07 -5.33 -28.63
N ARG A 284 -9.84 -5.64 -27.35
CA ARG A 284 -10.89 -5.87 -26.36
C ARG A 284 -11.84 -4.68 -26.25
N TYR A 285 -11.29 -3.46 -26.34
CA TYR A 285 -12.01 -2.21 -26.14
C TYR A 285 -12.29 -1.46 -27.45
N ARG A 286 -12.14 -2.12 -28.62
CA ARG A 286 -12.30 -1.49 -29.95
C ARG A 286 -13.62 -0.76 -30.14
N ALA A 287 -14.68 -1.21 -29.48
CA ALA A 287 -16.00 -0.58 -29.55
C ALA A 287 -15.99 0.88 -29.05
N CYS A 288 -15.13 1.21 -28.07
CA CYS A 288 -15.04 2.53 -27.46
C CYS A 288 -14.53 3.58 -28.46
N ARG A 289 -13.61 3.19 -29.35
CA ARG A 289 -12.94 4.08 -30.34
C ARG A 289 -13.87 4.62 -31.44
N ARG A 290 -15.14 4.22 -31.44
CA ARG A 290 -16.18 4.73 -32.36
C ARG A 290 -16.86 5.99 -31.85
N HIS A 291 -16.63 6.34 -30.58
CA HIS A 291 -17.31 7.44 -29.92
C HIS A 291 -16.41 8.67 -29.85
N SER A 292 -17.04 9.85 -29.87
CA SER A 292 -16.34 11.13 -29.74
C SER A 292 -15.52 11.19 -28.45
N PRO A 293 -14.35 11.88 -28.42
CA PRO A 293 -13.61 12.19 -27.20
C PRO A 293 -14.39 13.05 -26.18
N THR A 294 -15.58 13.55 -26.54
CA THR A 294 -16.49 14.27 -25.65
C THR A 294 -17.73 13.47 -25.23
N ASP A 295 -17.89 12.23 -25.70
CA ASP A 295 -19.02 11.35 -25.37
C ASP A 295 -18.65 10.35 -24.28
N PHE A 296 -18.50 10.84 -23.04
CA PHE A 296 -18.09 10.01 -21.91
C PHE A 296 -19.09 8.88 -21.60
N HIS A 297 -20.39 9.06 -21.89
CA HIS A 297 -21.41 8.05 -21.64
C HIS A 297 -21.15 6.80 -22.49
N SER A 298 -21.07 6.98 -23.81
CA SER A 298 -20.89 5.86 -24.74
C SER A 298 -19.54 5.16 -24.54
N TRP A 299 -18.50 5.92 -24.14
CA TRP A 299 -17.22 5.37 -23.71
C TRP A 299 -17.39 4.47 -22.47
N LEU A 300 -17.99 4.94 -21.38
CA LEU A 300 -18.18 4.16 -20.16
C LEU A 300 -19.03 2.90 -20.39
N VAL A 301 -20.11 3.02 -21.17
CA VAL A 301 -20.95 1.87 -21.56
C VAL A 301 -20.13 0.83 -22.31
N SER A 302 -19.32 1.25 -23.28
CA SER A 302 -18.48 0.35 -24.09
C SER A 302 -17.35 -0.29 -23.27
N ILE A 303 -16.71 0.47 -22.37
CA ILE A 303 -15.68 -0.01 -21.44
C ILE A 303 -16.25 -1.10 -20.53
N LYS A 304 -17.43 -0.85 -19.96
CA LYS A 304 -18.12 -1.83 -19.12
C LYS A 304 -18.52 -3.07 -19.92
N ALA A 305 -19.11 -2.90 -21.10
CA ALA A 305 -19.53 -4.01 -21.95
C ALA A 305 -18.35 -4.91 -22.37
N ALA A 306 -17.15 -4.33 -22.51
CA ALA A 306 -15.91 -5.06 -22.75
C ALA A 306 -15.37 -5.80 -21.51
N GLY A 307 -16.02 -5.66 -20.35
CA GLY A 307 -15.72 -6.37 -19.10
C GLY A 307 -14.65 -5.70 -18.24
N TYR A 308 -14.52 -4.38 -18.27
CA TYR A 308 -13.63 -3.65 -17.36
C TYR A 308 -14.03 -3.81 -15.88
N ALA A 309 -15.35 -3.76 -15.60
CA ALA A 309 -15.91 -3.89 -14.26
C ALA A 309 -17.17 -4.76 -14.27
N THR A 310 -17.39 -5.51 -13.19
CA THR A 310 -18.54 -6.41 -13.00
C THR A 310 -19.74 -5.70 -12.36
N ALA A 311 -19.50 -4.64 -11.57
CA ALA A 311 -20.53 -3.93 -10.83
C ALA A 311 -21.62 -3.36 -11.74
N LYS A 312 -22.90 -3.66 -11.44
CA LYS A 312 -24.07 -3.26 -12.26
C LYS A 312 -24.23 -1.74 -12.40
N ASP A 313 -23.79 -0.98 -11.41
CA ASP A 313 -23.91 0.47 -11.29
C ASP A 313 -22.63 1.23 -11.72
N TYR A 314 -21.64 0.55 -12.30
CA TYR A 314 -20.34 1.12 -12.64
C TYR A 314 -20.41 2.40 -13.47
N VAL A 315 -21.21 2.38 -14.55
CA VAL A 315 -21.38 3.53 -15.46
C VAL A 315 -21.99 4.68 -14.68
N GLN A 316 -23.09 4.44 -13.96
CA GLN A 316 -23.78 5.46 -13.17
C GLN A 316 -22.88 6.10 -12.12
N ARG A 317 -22.00 5.32 -11.47
CA ARG A 317 -21.03 5.83 -10.48
C ARG A 317 -19.98 6.73 -11.12
N CYS A 318 -19.45 6.35 -12.28
CA CYS A 318 -18.50 7.18 -13.02
C CYS A 318 -19.16 8.47 -13.51
N GLU A 319 -20.34 8.37 -14.12
CA GLU A 319 -21.12 9.54 -14.58
C GLU A 319 -21.48 10.48 -13.43
N HIS A 320 -21.86 9.94 -12.27
CA HIS A 320 -22.11 10.76 -11.10
C HIS A 320 -20.87 11.58 -10.72
N ILE A 321 -19.68 10.98 -10.71
CA ILE A 321 -18.42 11.68 -10.46
C ILE A 321 -18.16 12.75 -11.54
N ILE A 322 -18.31 12.40 -12.82
CA ILE A 322 -18.12 13.31 -13.95
C ILE A 322 -19.03 14.53 -13.83
N MET A 323 -20.32 14.32 -13.57
CA MET A 323 -21.32 15.38 -13.51
C MET A 323 -21.16 16.23 -12.26
N LYS A 324 -20.96 15.60 -11.08
CA LYS A 324 -20.78 16.30 -9.81
C LYS A 324 -19.57 17.23 -9.81
N HIS A 325 -18.47 16.81 -10.42
CA HIS A 325 -17.22 17.57 -10.47
C HIS A 325 -16.98 18.28 -11.82
N LYS A 326 -17.98 18.26 -12.71
CA LYS A 326 -17.95 18.89 -14.04
C LYS A 326 -16.73 18.49 -14.88
N LEU A 327 -16.34 17.23 -14.82
CA LEU A 327 -15.13 16.73 -15.49
C LEU A 327 -15.23 16.79 -17.01
N TYR A 328 -16.45 16.81 -17.56
CA TYR A 328 -16.69 17.00 -19.00
C TYR A 328 -16.11 18.33 -19.54
N LEU A 329 -15.85 19.31 -18.67
CA LEU A 329 -15.16 20.54 -19.07
C LEU A 329 -13.71 20.28 -19.48
N TYR A 330 -13.05 19.27 -18.89
CA TYR A 330 -11.73 18.83 -19.34
C TYR A 330 -11.79 18.12 -20.69
N ASP A 331 -12.90 17.45 -21.01
CA ASP A 331 -13.09 16.84 -22.34
C ASP A 331 -13.11 17.92 -23.42
N VAL A 332 -13.95 18.94 -23.20
CA VAL A 332 -14.09 20.08 -24.12
C VAL A 332 -12.80 20.89 -24.19
N ALA A 333 -12.11 21.09 -23.06
CA ALA A 333 -10.85 21.83 -23.04
C ALA A 333 -9.75 21.07 -23.78
N ALA A 334 -9.67 19.75 -23.59
CA ALA A 334 -8.71 18.92 -24.30
C ALA A 334 -8.99 18.95 -25.80
N ASP A 335 -10.24 18.75 -26.24
CA ASP A 335 -10.62 18.70 -27.66
C ASP A 335 -10.31 19.98 -28.46
N ARG A 336 -10.07 21.10 -27.76
CA ARG A 336 -9.72 22.40 -28.36
C ARG A 336 -8.21 22.69 -28.41
N LEU A 337 -7.39 21.87 -27.76
CA LEU A 337 -5.93 21.94 -27.81
C LEU A 337 -5.42 21.19 -29.05
#